data_AF-A0A244E3W2-F1
#
_entry.id   AF-A0A244E3W2-F1
#
_cell.length_a   1.000
_cell.length_b   1.000
_cell.length_c   1.000
_cell.angle_alpha   90.00
_cell.angle_beta   90.00
_cell.angle_gamma   90.00
#
_symmetry.space_group_name_H-M   'P 1'
#
loop_
_entity.id
_entity.type
_entity.pdbx_description
1 polymer ?
#
loop_
_entity_poly.entity_id
_entity_poly.type
_entity_poly.pdbx_seq_one_letter_code
_entity_poly.pdbx_strand_id
1 'polypeptide(L)'
;MRFLLITAAAVLAAGCAQPVWVKPGASQNDFASDRYTCMQDSQQRVGGAVVNQFGGSATNTVVTNGNLFGSCMNAKGWYLTRPNAQQQSPSAGATPSAPSNPLAEVDREASRQAEATCVDPALQVLWAKSPCKIESITLAHLADTSYANDAQREALVLARQKYNERVVTASRAYRSLGGARGAAFAQLLEENSARLEKAALAAYSGKMTWGEYNQARKDASKQFRDEQAKLVAAR
;
A
#
# COMPACT_ATOMS: atom_id res chain seq x y z
N MET A 1 -9.02 -22.17 -56.53
CA MET A 1 -7.67 -21.57 -56.44
C MET A 1 -7.79 -20.43 -55.41
N ARG A 2 -7.56 -20.57 -54.10
CA ARG A 2 -6.41 -21.09 -53.31
C ARG A 2 -5.08 -20.48 -53.76
N PHE A 3 -4.68 -19.35 -53.14
CA PHE A 3 -3.35 -18.72 -52.96
C PHE A 3 -3.63 -17.30 -52.42
N LEU A 4 -3.12 -16.73 -51.33
CA LEU A 4 -1.91 -16.92 -50.53
C LEU A 4 -2.20 -16.50 -49.07
N LEU A 5 -1.67 -17.29 -48.13
CA LEU A 5 -1.89 -17.17 -46.68
C LEU A 5 -0.53 -17.34 -45.98
N ILE A 6 0.44 -16.45 -46.21
CA ILE A 6 1.76 -16.42 -45.53
C ILE A 6 2.23 -14.95 -45.65
N THR A 7 2.42 -14.14 -44.60
CA THR A 7 3.49 -14.25 -43.60
C THR A 7 3.17 -13.29 -42.45
N ALA A 8 2.66 -13.80 -41.34
CA ALA A 8 2.51 -13.09 -40.07
C ALA A 8 3.23 -13.91 -39.00
N ALA A 9 4.56 -13.84 -38.96
CA ALA A 9 5.37 -14.53 -37.95
C ALA A 9 6.74 -13.86 -37.80
N ALA A 10 6.77 -12.65 -37.23
CA ALA A 10 8.01 -11.99 -36.83
C ALA A 10 7.78 -10.99 -35.68
N VAL A 11 7.17 -11.42 -34.59
CA VAL A 11 7.23 -10.68 -33.32
C VAL A 11 7.29 -11.69 -32.19
N LEU A 12 8.07 -11.36 -31.16
CA LEU A 12 8.13 -11.94 -29.80
C LEU A 12 9.41 -12.72 -29.45
N ALA A 13 10.51 -11.99 -29.36
CA ALA A 13 11.57 -12.29 -28.40
C ALA A 13 11.89 -11.01 -27.59
N ALA A 14 10.98 -10.63 -26.68
CA ALA A 14 11.25 -9.59 -25.68
C ALA A 14 11.58 -10.30 -24.35
N GLY A 15 12.87 -10.50 -24.07
CA GLY A 15 13.35 -11.02 -22.79
C GLY A 15 13.18 -9.98 -21.68
N CYS A 16 12.53 -10.35 -20.58
CA CYS A 16 12.39 -9.51 -19.40
C CYS A 16 13.72 -9.38 -18.66
N ALA A 17 14.44 -8.28 -18.86
CA ALA A 17 15.65 -8.02 -18.11
C ALA A 17 15.30 -7.45 -16.72
N GLN A 18 15.76 -8.13 -15.66
CA GLN A 18 15.52 -7.73 -14.26
C GLN A 18 16.33 -6.46 -13.92
N PRO A 19 15.81 -5.57 -13.05
CA PRO A 19 16.53 -4.38 -12.65
C PRO A 19 17.78 -4.75 -11.84
N VAL A 20 18.91 -4.09 -12.13
CA VAL A 20 20.22 -4.42 -11.56
C VAL A 20 20.72 -3.21 -10.77
N TRP A 21 21.24 -3.43 -9.56
CA TRP A 21 21.89 -2.37 -8.80
C TRP A 21 23.27 -2.09 -9.40
N VAL A 22 23.57 -0.83 -9.63
CA VAL A 22 24.85 -0.37 -10.17
C VAL A 22 25.41 0.76 -9.32
N LYS A 23 26.74 0.82 -9.28
CA LYS A 23 27.52 1.86 -8.61
C LYS A 23 28.81 2.04 -9.42
N PRO A 24 29.10 3.23 -9.98
CA PRO A 24 30.27 3.45 -10.83
C PRO A 24 31.55 3.06 -10.09
N GLY A 25 32.38 2.23 -10.74
CA GLY A 25 33.65 1.77 -10.19
C GLY A 25 33.55 0.70 -9.09
N ALA A 26 32.36 0.24 -8.72
CA ALA A 26 32.19 -0.83 -7.74
C ALA A 26 32.30 -2.22 -8.39
N SER A 27 32.96 -3.15 -7.71
CA SER A 27 33.06 -4.55 -8.10
C SER A 27 31.82 -5.35 -7.69
N GLN A 28 31.69 -6.57 -8.23
CA GLN A 28 30.66 -7.51 -7.79
C GLN A 28 30.81 -7.89 -6.31
N ASN A 29 32.04 -7.86 -5.78
CA ASN A 29 32.31 -8.16 -4.38
C ASN A 29 31.80 -7.03 -3.47
N ASP A 30 31.95 -5.79 -3.91
CA ASP A 30 31.38 -4.62 -3.22
C ASP A 30 29.85 -4.70 -3.18
N PHE A 31 29.22 -5.12 -4.29
CA PHE A 31 27.77 -5.33 -4.33
C PHE A 31 27.32 -6.39 -3.32
N ALA A 32 28.00 -7.54 -3.28
CA ALA A 32 27.65 -8.63 -2.37
C ALA A 32 27.77 -8.19 -0.91
N SER A 33 28.85 -7.47 -0.58
CA SER A 33 29.11 -6.94 0.76
C SER A 33 28.07 -5.91 1.21
N ASP A 34 27.82 -4.88 0.39
CA ASP A 34 26.85 -3.82 0.71
C ASP A 34 25.42 -4.37 0.75
N ARG A 35 25.06 -5.26 -0.17
CA ARG A 35 23.75 -5.93 -0.17
C ARG A 35 23.54 -6.75 1.10
N TYR A 36 24.54 -7.52 1.54
CA TYR A 36 24.43 -8.31 2.76
C TYR A 36 24.24 -7.42 3.98
N THR A 37 25.04 -6.36 4.10
CA THR A 37 24.95 -5.38 5.18
C THR A 37 23.56 -4.73 5.20
N CYS A 38 23.11 -4.19 4.07
CA CYS A 38 21.80 -3.54 3.99
C CYS A 38 20.64 -4.50 4.23
N MET A 39 20.77 -5.77 3.84
CA MET A 39 19.76 -6.78 4.12
C MET A 39 19.67 -7.06 5.62
N GLN A 40 20.80 -7.16 6.31
CA GLN A 40 20.87 -7.35 7.77
C GLN A 40 20.28 -6.15 8.52
N ASP A 41 20.64 -4.93 8.11
CA ASP A 41 20.14 -3.69 8.73
C ASP A 41 18.64 -3.47 8.50
N SER A 42 18.12 -4.02 7.40
CA SER A 42 16.71 -3.90 7.04
C SER A 42 15.85 -5.02 7.61
N GLN A 43 16.43 -5.93 8.40
CA GLN A 43 15.65 -6.95 9.10
C GLN A 43 14.92 -6.31 10.28
N GLN A 44 13.61 -6.22 10.17
CA GLN A 44 12.77 -5.79 11.29
C GLN A 44 12.04 -7.00 11.87
N ARG A 45 12.09 -7.12 13.20
CA ARG A 45 11.23 -8.06 13.93
C ARG A 45 9.83 -7.48 13.98
N VAL A 46 8.91 -8.20 13.37
CA VAL A 46 7.48 -7.94 13.53
C VAL A 46 6.94 -9.00 14.49
N GLY A 47 6.70 -8.54 15.72
CA GLY A 47 6.10 -9.31 16.79
C GLY A 47 4.65 -8.89 16.98
N GLY A 48 3.74 -9.85 17.02
CA GLY A 48 2.35 -9.64 17.39
C GLY A 48 1.98 -10.62 18.48
N ALA A 49 1.56 -10.12 19.64
CA ALA A 49 1.03 -10.94 20.72
C ALA A 49 -0.42 -10.51 20.98
N VAL A 50 -1.33 -11.48 21.01
CA VAL A 50 -2.72 -11.28 21.38
C VAL A 50 -3.00 -12.19 22.57
N VAL A 51 -3.51 -11.63 23.65
CA VAL A 51 -3.91 -12.37 24.85
C VAL A 51 -5.39 -12.11 25.08
N ASN A 52 -6.19 -13.17 25.23
CA ASN A 52 -7.58 -13.09 25.64
C ASN A 52 -7.83 -14.04 26.82
N GLN A 53 -9.06 -14.01 27.36
CA GLN A 53 -9.44 -14.80 28.55
C GLN A 53 -9.37 -16.33 28.35
N PHE A 54 -9.18 -16.82 27.13
CA PHE A 54 -9.11 -18.23 26.78
C PHE A 54 -7.72 -18.66 26.29
N GLY A 55 -6.74 -17.76 26.30
CA GLY A 55 -5.36 -18.03 25.89
C GLY A 55 -4.74 -16.92 25.05
N GLY A 56 -3.44 -17.03 24.79
CA GLY A 56 -2.68 -16.09 23.97
C GLY A 56 -1.97 -16.74 22.79
N SER A 57 -1.85 -16.00 21.70
CA SER A 57 -1.01 -16.39 20.55
C SER A 57 0.01 -15.28 20.30
N ALA A 58 1.27 -15.68 20.16
CA ALA A 58 2.36 -14.79 19.83
C ALA A 58 3.06 -15.28 18.56
N THR A 59 3.19 -14.39 17.58
CA THR A 59 3.97 -14.62 16.37
C THR A 59 5.14 -13.65 16.36
N ASN A 60 6.35 -14.16 16.19
CA ASN A 60 7.57 -13.36 16.06
C ASN A 60 8.26 -13.80 14.78
N THR A 61 8.26 -12.94 13.76
CA THR A 61 8.96 -13.20 12.51
C THR A 61 9.85 -12.03 12.13
N VAL A 62 10.91 -12.32 11.39
CA VAL A 62 11.84 -11.32 10.89
C VAL A 62 11.56 -11.14 9.41
N VAL A 63 11.24 -9.91 9.02
CA VAL A 63 10.98 -9.56 7.62
C VAL A 63 11.94 -8.47 7.18
N THR A 64 12.40 -8.54 5.94
CA THR A 64 13.24 -7.47 5.36
C THR A 64 12.35 -6.33 4.91
N ASN A 65 12.52 -5.16 5.51
CA ASN A 65 11.85 -3.94 5.11
C ASN A 65 12.46 -3.43 3.80
N GLY A 66 11.75 -3.61 2.69
CA GLY A 66 12.24 -3.24 1.35
C GLY A 66 12.55 -1.76 1.17
N ASN A 67 11.86 -0.88 1.89
CA ASN A 67 12.13 0.57 1.85
C ASN A 67 13.43 0.90 2.58
N LEU A 68 13.66 0.32 3.77
CA LEU A 68 14.94 0.46 4.47
C LEU A 68 16.10 -0.13 3.66
N PHE A 69 15.86 -1.26 3.00
CA PHE A 69 16.87 -1.90 2.15
C PHE A 69 17.24 -1.02 0.95
N GLY A 70 16.24 -0.47 0.26
CA GLY A 70 16.45 0.47 -0.85
C GLY A 70 17.15 1.74 -0.40
N SER A 71 16.74 2.32 0.74
CA SER A 71 17.39 3.51 1.31
C SER A 71 18.85 3.25 1.72
N CYS A 72 19.14 2.09 2.30
CA CYS A 72 20.49 1.69 2.65
C CYS A 72 21.38 1.52 1.40
N MET A 73 20.88 0.81 0.38
CA MET A 73 21.61 0.63 -0.87
C MET A 73 21.90 1.98 -1.56
N ASN A 74 20.92 2.88 -1.59
CA ASN A 74 21.09 4.24 -2.10
C ASN A 74 22.13 5.05 -1.30
N ALA A 75 22.11 4.96 0.03
CA ALA A 75 23.10 5.63 0.89
C ALA A 75 24.51 5.09 0.67
N LYS A 76 24.65 3.81 0.31
CA LYS A 76 25.89 3.16 -0.10
C LYS A 76 26.31 3.51 -1.53
N GLY A 77 25.56 4.35 -2.24
CA GLY A 77 25.85 4.81 -3.60
C GLY A 77 25.41 3.85 -4.71
N TRP A 78 24.63 2.82 -4.38
CA TRP A 78 24.02 1.93 -5.37
C TRP A 78 22.70 2.51 -5.86
N TYR A 79 22.42 2.36 -7.15
CA TYR A 79 21.13 2.72 -7.75
C TYR A 79 20.66 1.64 -8.72
N LEU A 80 19.35 1.42 -8.81
CA LEU A 80 18.77 0.43 -9.73
C LEU A 80 18.77 0.96 -11.16
N THR A 81 19.57 0.37 -12.04
CA THR A 81 19.42 0.55 -13.49
C THR A 81 18.47 -0.48 -14.06
N ARG A 82 17.67 -0.04 -15.03
CA ARG A 82 16.86 -0.92 -15.87
C ARG A 82 17.50 -0.97 -17.26
N PRO A 83 17.67 -2.14 -17.89
CA PRO A 83 18.14 -2.21 -19.27
C PRO A 83 17.09 -1.52 -20.14
N ASN A 84 17.51 -0.47 -20.86
CA ASN A 84 16.73 0.59 -21.53
C ASN A 84 16.64 1.95 -20.80
N ALA A 85 17.46 2.18 -19.77
CA ALA A 85 17.73 3.52 -19.25
C ALA A 85 19.16 3.95 -19.59
N GLN A 86 19.41 4.35 -20.85
CA GLN A 86 20.56 5.19 -21.17
C GLN A 86 20.12 6.66 -21.14
N GLN A 87 20.63 7.35 -20.13
CA GLN A 87 20.90 8.80 -20.04
C GLN A 87 19.70 9.78 -20.07
N GLN A 88 19.31 10.24 -18.87
CA GLN A 88 18.79 11.61 -18.67
C GLN A 88 19.94 12.49 -18.11
N SER A 89 20.28 13.62 -18.77
CA SER A 89 21.19 14.72 -18.30
C SER A 89 21.08 15.97 -19.19
N PRO A 90 21.26 17.24 -18.71
CA PRO A 90 21.55 17.73 -17.34
C PRO A 90 20.51 18.71 -16.71
N SER A 91 19.83 18.37 -15.60
CA SER A 91 19.85 17.03 -15.03
C SER A 91 19.21 15.96 -15.91
N ALA A 92 18.55 16.13 -17.07
CA ALA A 92 17.71 17.18 -17.67
C ALA A 92 16.39 16.52 -18.06
N GLY A 93 15.37 17.37 -18.24
CA GLY A 93 14.41 17.21 -19.33
C GLY A 93 13.35 16.16 -19.10
N ALA A 94 12.14 16.63 -18.82
CA ALA A 94 10.93 15.84 -18.94
C ALA A 94 10.87 15.16 -20.32
N THR A 95 10.87 13.82 -20.35
CA THR A 95 10.41 12.99 -21.49
C THR A 95 10.16 11.55 -20.97
N PRO A 96 9.35 10.73 -21.66
CA PRO A 96 8.13 10.15 -21.09
C PRO A 96 8.38 8.77 -20.46
N SER A 97 7.64 8.51 -19.39
CA SER A 97 7.61 7.25 -18.63
C SER A 97 7.47 6.02 -19.55
N ALA A 98 8.43 5.10 -19.50
CA ALA A 98 8.19 3.70 -19.90
C ALA A 98 7.07 3.13 -19.02
N PRO A 99 6.18 2.25 -19.55
CA PRO A 99 4.88 1.99 -18.95
C PRO A 99 5.06 1.56 -17.51
N SER A 100 4.56 2.38 -16.59
CA SER A 100 4.35 1.99 -15.22
C SER A 100 3.66 0.63 -15.24
N ASN A 101 4.08 -0.33 -14.39
CA ASN A 101 3.14 -1.40 -14.03
C ASN A 101 1.84 -0.66 -13.67
N PRO A 102 0.76 -0.79 -14.47
CA PRO A 102 -0.37 0.11 -14.32
C PRO A 102 -0.96 0.01 -12.90
N LEU A 103 -0.87 -1.16 -12.28
CA LEU A 103 -1.26 -1.37 -10.89
C LEU A 103 -0.34 -0.67 -9.88
N ALA A 104 0.96 -0.61 -10.12
CA ALA A 104 1.88 0.11 -9.24
C ALA A 104 1.67 1.63 -9.31
N GLU A 105 1.20 2.16 -10.44
CA GLU A 105 0.78 3.56 -10.52
C GLU A 105 -0.53 3.79 -9.76
N VAL A 106 -1.48 2.86 -9.86
CA VAL A 106 -2.71 2.88 -9.06
C VAL A 106 -2.38 2.88 -7.57
N ASP A 107 -1.45 2.04 -7.11
CA ASP A 107 -1.01 1.98 -5.71
C ASP A 107 -0.39 3.31 -5.24
N ARG A 108 0.49 3.89 -6.06
CA ARG A 108 1.13 5.19 -5.77
C ARG A 108 0.11 6.30 -5.69
N GLU A 109 -0.81 6.38 -6.65
CA GLU A 109 -1.84 7.40 -6.68
C GLU A 109 -2.79 7.26 -5.49
N ALA A 110 -3.25 6.04 -5.22
CA ALA A 110 -4.05 5.77 -4.03
C ALA A 110 -3.33 6.21 -2.76
N SER A 111 -2.01 5.96 -2.64
CA SER A 111 -1.21 6.39 -1.49
C SER A 111 -1.10 7.91 -1.38
N ARG A 112 -0.84 8.62 -2.49
CA ARG A 112 -0.82 10.09 -2.53
C ARG A 112 -2.14 10.69 -2.05
N GLN A 113 -3.26 10.16 -2.56
CA GLN A 113 -4.60 10.61 -2.18
C GLN A 113 -4.89 10.33 -0.70
N ALA A 114 -4.36 9.24 -0.14
CA ALA A 114 -4.47 8.94 1.30
C ALA A 114 -3.76 10.00 2.14
N GLU A 115 -2.50 10.29 1.82
CA GLU A 115 -1.70 11.26 2.56
C GLU A 115 -2.27 12.68 2.42
N ALA A 116 -2.75 13.05 1.22
CA ALA A 116 -3.44 14.32 1.00
C ALA A 116 -4.70 14.47 1.88
N THR A 117 -5.43 13.37 2.10
CA THR A 117 -6.60 13.35 3.00
C THR A 117 -6.19 13.53 4.46
N CYS A 118 -5.04 13.00 4.88
CA CYS A 118 -4.56 13.15 6.26
C CYS A 118 -4.18 14.60 6.62
N VAL A 119 -3.73 15.38 5.65
CA VAL A 119 -3.33 16.79 5.85
C VAL A 119 -4.43 17.79 5.53
N ASP A 120 -5.63 17.32 5.16
CA ASP A 120 -6.77 18.17 4.83
C ASP A 120 -7.23 18.96 6.08
N PRO A 121 -7.24 20.30 6.04
CA PRO A 121 -7.71 21.13 7.16
C PRO A 121 -9.15 20.82 7.58
N ALA A 122 -10.02 20.49 6.62
CA ALA A 122 -11.43 20.19 6.89
C ALA A 122 -11.61 18.89 7.71
N LEU A 123 -10.60 18.03 7.76
CA LEU A 123 -10.65 16.75 8.45
C LEU A 123 -9.90 16.75 9.79
N GLN A 124 -9.25 17.85 10.17
CA GLN A 124 -8.46 17.89 11.41
C GLN A 124 -9.33 17.68 12.67
N VAL A 125 -10.58 18.16 12.65
CA VAL A 125 -11.54 17.93 13.75
C VAL A 125 -11.85 16.44 13.94
N LEU A 126 -11.84 15.66 12.86
CA LEU A 126 -11.98 14.21 12.90
C LEU A 126 -10.68 13.54 13.36
N TRP A 127 -9.54 13.98 12.85
CA TRP A 127 -8.23 13.40 13.17
C TRP A 127 -7.81 13.56 14.62
N ALA A 128 -8.32 14.58 15.32
CA ALA A 128 -8.19 14.72 16.77
C ALA A 128 -8.86 13.59 17.56
N LYS A 129 -9.91 12.96 17.01
CA LYS A 129 -10.65 11.85 17.65
C LYS A 129 -10.21 10.48 17.16
N SER A 130 -9.80 10.43 15.89
CA SER A 130 -9.57 9.18 15.17
C SER A 130 -8.42 9.42 14.21
N PRO A 131 -7.15 9.21 14.62
CA PRO A 131 -5.97 9.51 13.80
C PRO A 131 -6.07 8.95 12.38
N CYS A 132 -5.62 9.72 11.39
CA CYS A 132 -5.73 9.33 9.98
C CYS A 132 -5.08 7.96 9.71
N LYS A 133 -3.89 7.74 10.27
CA LYS A 133 -3.14 6.47 10.19
C LYS A 133 -3.56 5.54 11.33
N ILE A 134 -3.83 4.28 10.99
CA ILE A 134 -4.28 3.25 11.94
C ILE A 134 -3.22 3.00 13.02
N GLU A 135 -1.95 3.07 12.62
CA GLU A 135 -0.79 2.86 13.49
C GLU A 135 -0.66 3.96 14.56
N SER A 136 -1.31 5.11 14.35
CA SER A 136 -1.30 6.24 15.29
C SER A 136 -2.44 6.18 16.32
N ILE A 137 -3.33 5.18 16.25
CA ILE A 137 -4.39 5.00 17.24
C ILE A 137 -3.79 4.54 18.58
N THR A 138 -3.77 5.46 19.55
CA THR A 138 -3.29 5.23 20.92
C THR A 138 -4.37 4.64 21.84
N LEU A 139 -3.98 4.24 23.05
CA LEU A 139 -4.92 3.77 24.08
C LEU A 139 -5.96 4.85 24.46
N ALA A 140 -5.57 6.11 24.50
CA ALA A 140 -6.49 7.22 24.79
C ALA A 140 -7.61 7.31 23.74
N HIS A 141 -7.28 7.11 22.46
CA HIS A 141 -8.26 7.08 21.39
C HIS A 141 -9.21 5.88 21.48
N LEU A 142 -8.73 4.74 22.00
CA LEU A 142 -9.55 3.53 22.21
C LEU A 142 -10.43 3.64 23.45
N ALA A 143 -10.02 4.41 24.44
CA ALA A 143 -10.78 4.67 25.66
C ALA A 143 -11.76 5.86 25.53
N ASP A 144 -11.83 6.52 24.37
CA ASP A 144 -12.72 7.67 24.16
C ASP A 144 -14.18 7.21 24.07
N THR A 145 -14.94 7.43 25.14
CA THR A 145 -16.37 7.10 25.21
C THR A 145 -17.29 8.20 24.68
N SER A 146 -16.73 9.29 24.13
CA SER A 146 -17.55 10.36 23.54
C SER A 146 -18.12 9.97 22.18
N TYR A 147 -19.28 10.54 21.87
CA TYR A 147 -19.96 10.40 20.59
C TYR A 147 -19.59 11.56 19.65
N ALA A 148 -19.79 11.35 18.35
CA ALA A 148 -19.57 12.39 17.34
C ALA A 148 -20.55 13.56 17.51
N ASN A 149 -20.00 14.78 17.61
CA ASN A 149 -20.77 16.03 17.49
C ASN A 149 -20.97 16.42 16.01
N ASP A 150 -21.74 17.47 15.74
CA ASP A 150 -22.12 17.83 14.36
C ASP A 150 -20.92 18.11 13.45
N ALA A 151 -19.94 18.90 13.90
CA ALA A 151 -18.73 19.18 13.13
C ALA A 151 -17.91 17.91 12.83
N GLN A 152 -17.82 16.99 13.80
CA GLN A 152 -17.14 15.72 13.60
C GLN A 152 -17.92 14.78 12.65
N ARG A 153 -19.25 14.80 12.69
CA ARG A 153 -20.12 14.03 11.79
C ARG A 153 -19.95 14.47 10.35
N GLU A 154 -19.93 15.79 10.12
CA GLU A 154 -19.68 16.36 8.80
C GLU A 154 -18.29 15.95 8.26
N ALA A 155 -17.25 16.12 9.09
CA ALA A 155 -15.89 15.69 8.73
C ALA A 155 -15.79 14.18 8.49
N LEU A 156 -16.51 13.35 9.25
CA LEU A 156 -16.57 11.91 9.05
C LEU A 156 -17.19 11.55 7.70
N VAL A 157 -18.31 12.18 7.31
CA VAL A 157 -18.93 11.99 5.99
C VAL A 157 -17.96 12.37 4.87
N LEU A 158 -17.30 13.53 4.98
CA LEU A 158 -16.31 13.98 4.00
C LEU A 158 -15.12 13.00 3.88
N ALA A 159 -14.58 12.53 5.01
CA ALA A 159 -13.49 11.55 5.01
C ALA A 159 -13.91 10.23 4.35
N ARG A 160 -15.14 9.77 4.61
CA ARG A 160 -15.69 8.55 3.99
C ARG A 160 -15.92 8.72 2.49
N GLN A 161 -16.45 9.86 2.05
CA GLN A 161 -16.58 10.19 0.64
C GLN A 161 -15.23 10.09 -0.08
N LYS A 162 -14.21 10.78 0.43
CA LYS A 162 -12.85 10.76 -0.16
C LYS A 162 -12.26 9.35 -0.18
N TYR A 163 -12.44 8.57 0.89
CA TYR A 163 -12.00 7.18 0.91
C TYR A 163 -12.73 6.31 -0.12
N ASN A 164 -14.05 6.43 -0.23
CA ASN A 164 -14.88 5.64 -1.14
C ASN A 164 -14.56 5.96 -2.61
N GLU A 165 -14.35 7.23 -2.96
CA GLU A 165 -13.91 7.64 -4.31
C GLU A 165 -12.58 7.00 -4.71
N ARG A 166 -11.62 6.96 -3.78
CA ARG A 166 -10.33 6.27 -3.97
C ARG A 166 -10.51 4.77 -4.17
N VAL A 167 -11.33 4.14 -3.32
CA VAL A 167 -11.63 2.69 -3.41
C VAL A 167 -12.28 2.35 -4.75
N VAL A 168 -13.27 3.11 -5.20
CA VAL A 168 -13.94 2.88 -6.50
C VAL A 168 -12.93 2.98 -7.65
N THR A 169 -12.09 4.02 -7.63
CA THR A 169 -11.07 4.23 -8.67
C THR A 169 -10.05 3.10 -8.70
N ALA A 170 -9.51 2.73 -7.53
CA ALA A 170 -8.52 1.66 -7.42
C ALA A 170 -9.11 0.29 -7.78
N SER A 171 -10.30 -0.05 -7.28
CA SER A 171 -10.97 -1.33 -7.54
C SER A 171 -11.27 -1.53 -9.02
N ARG A 172 -11.71 -0.47 -9.72
CA ARG A 172 -11.89 -0.50 -11.18
C ARG A 172 -10.58 -0.83 -11.90
N ALA A 173 -9.49 -0.19 -11.48
CA ALA A 173 -8.18 -0.39 -12.08
C ALA A 173 -7.60 -1.79 -11.79
N TYR A 174 -7.77 -2.33 -10.57
CA TYR A 174 -7.36 -3.70 -10.27
C TYR A 174 -8.11 -4.73 -11.10
N ARG A 175 -9.42 -4.54 -11.32
CA ARG A 175 -10.21 -5.43 -12.19
C ARG A 175 -9.75 -5.38 -13.64
N SER A 176 -9.46 -4.19 -14.17
CA SER A 176 -9.08 -4.04 -15.59
C SER A 176 -7.65 -4.46 -15.88
N LEU A 177 -6.73 -4.31 -14.91
CA LEU A 177 -5.29 -4.48 -15.15
C LEU A 177 -4.69 -5.72 -14.48
N GLY A 178 -5.35 -6.29 -13.46
CA GLY A 178 -4.77 -7.34 -12.61
C GLY A 178 -5.29 -8.76 -12.83
N GLY A 179 -6.15 -8.99 -13.83
CA GLY A 179 -6.76 -10.30 -14.10
C GLY A 179 -7.53 -10.84 -12.89
N ALA A 180 -7.56 -12.17 -12.72
CA ALA A 180 -8.29 -12.82 -11.61
C ALA A 180 -7.80 -12.36 -10.22
N ARG A 181 -6.49 -12.17 -10.05
CA ARG A 181 -5.90 -11.71 -8.79
C ARG A 181 -6.24 -10.25 -8.49
N GLY A 182 -6.23 -9.39 -9.51
CA GLY A 182 -6.69 -8.01 -9.39
C GLY A 182 -8.19 -7.92 -9.07
N ALA A 183 -9.01 -8.77 -9.68
CA ALA A 183 -10.43 -8.87 -9.36
C ALA A 183 -10.68 -9.30 -7.90
N ALA A 184 -9.94 -10.31 -7.41
CA ALA A 184 -10.01 -10.73 -6.01
C ALA A 184 -9.54 -9.62 -5.06
N PHE A 185 -8.49 -8.87 -5.41
CA PHE A 185 -8.03 -7.74 -4.61
C PHE A 185 -9.02 -6.57 -4.61
N ALA A 186 -9.66 -6.27 -5.75
CA ALA A 186 -10.71 -5.27 -5.84
C ALA A 186 -11.90 -5.60 -4.94
N GLN A 187 -12.34 -6.86 -4.93
CA GLN A 187 -13.39 -7.34 -4.04
C GLN A 187 -12.99 -7.16 -2.57
N LEU A 188 -11.77 -7.55 -2.20
CA LEU A 188 -11.25 -7.36 -0.85
C LEU A 188 -11.24 -5.87 -0.43
N LEU A 189 -10.87 -4.96 -1.34
CA LEU A 189 -10.85 -3.52 -1.07
C LEU A 189 -12.27 -2.97 -0.85
N GLU A 190 -13.24 -3.40 -1.63
CA GLU A 190 -14.65 -3.01 -1.50
C GLU A 190 -15.30 -3.55 -0.23
N GLU A 191 -15.05 -4.82 0.11
CA GLU A 191 -15.52 -5.42 1.36
C GLU A 191 -14.95 -4.69 2.58
N ASN A 192 -13.66 -4.35 2.55
CA ASN A 192 -13.06 -3.55 3.60
C ASN A 192 -13.66 -2.14 3.68
N SER A 193 -13.94 -1.52 2.53
CA SER A 193 -14.64 -0.24 2.50
C SER A 193 -16.03 -0.31 3.13
N ALA A 194 -16.80 -1.35 2.82
CA ALA A 194 -18.13 -1.56 3.39
C ALA A 194 -18.08 -1.77 4.92
N ARG A 195 -17.06 -2.50 5.42
CA ARG A 195 -16.83 -2.64 6.87
C ARG A 195 -16.59 -1.29 7.56
N LEU A 196 -15.72 -0.46 6.96
CA LEU A 196 -15.42 0.87 7.48
C LEU A 196 -16.63 1.82 7.38
N GLU A 197 -17.42 1.74 6.30
CA GLU A 197 -18.64 2.52 6.11
C GLU A 197 -19.68 2.19 7.18
N LYS A 198 -19.89 0.91 7.48
CA LYS A 198 -20.79 0.48 8.55
C LYS A 198 -20.39 1.07 9.90
N ALA A 199 -19.10 1.05 10.24
CA ALA A 199 -18.59 1.64 11.47
C ALA A 199 -18.77 3.17 11.48
N ALA A 200 -18.50 3.84 10.36
CA ALA A 200 -18.66 5.29 10.24
C ALA A 200 -20.12 5.72 10.39
N LEU A 201 -21.07 5.00 9.79
CA LEU A 201 -22.50 5.26 9.95
C LEU A 201 -22.99 5.04 11.39
N ALA A 202 -22.43 4.04 12.08
CA ALA A 202 -22.72 3.83 13.49
C ALA A 202 -22.20 5.00 14.36
N ALA A 203 -20.98 5.48 14.10
CA ALA A 203 -20.43 6.65 14.78
C ALA A 203 -21.23 7.93 14.47
N TYR A 204 -21.58 8.14 13.19
CA TYR A 204 -22.39 9.28 12.73
C TYR A 204 -23.76 9.32 13.41
N SER A 205 -24.43 8.16 13.52
CA SER A 205 -25.77 8.06 14.12
C SER A 205 -25.76 8.02 15.66
N GLY A 206 -24.60 8.17 16.30
CA GLY A 206 -24.48 8.12 17.76
C GLY A 206 -24.71 6.73 18.36
N LYS A 207 -24.58 5.67 17.56
CA LYS A 207 -24.66 4.26 18.00
C LYS A 207 -23.31 3.67 18.37
N MET A 208 -22.24 4.42 18.18
CA MET A 208 -20.86 4.01 18.40
C MET A 208 -20.06 5.22 18.89
N THR A 209 -19.27 5.01 19.94
CA THR A 209 -18.31 5.99 20.48
C THR A 209 -17.06 6.09 19.60
N TRP A 210 -16.22 7.11 19.81
CA TRP A 210 -14.94 7.23 19.11
C TRP A 210 -14.00 6.06 19.39
N GLY A 211 -13.98 5.56 20.63
CA GLY A 211 -13.22 4.39 21.04
C GLY A 211 -13.60 3.13 20.28
N GLU A 212 -14.90 2.84 20.21
CA GLU A 212 -15.43 1.70 19.46
C GLU A 212 -15.19 1.85 17.95
N TYR A 213 -15.33 3.06 17.41
CA TYR A 213 -15.02 3.34 16.01
C TYR A 213 -13.54 3.11 15.67
N ASN A 214 -12.63 3.59 16.52
CA ASN A 214 -11.20 3.37 16.36
C ASN A 214 -10.83 1.89 16.47
N GLN A 215 -11.48 1.15 17.36
CA GLN A 215 -11.31 -0.30 17.45
C GLN A 215 -11.79 -0.99 16.15
N ALA A 216 -12.98 -0.65 15.65
CA ALA A 216 -13.50 -1.20 14.40
C ALA A 216 -12.57 -0.90 13.20
N ARG A 217 -11.95 0.28 13.15
CA ARG A 217 -10.94 0.63 12.13
C ARG A 217 -9.70 -0.26 12.23
N LYS A 218 -9.20 -0.53 13.44
CA LYS A 218 -8.06 -1.44 13.66
C LYS A 218 -8.39 -2.87 13.22
N ASP A 219 -9.57 -3.35 13.58
CA ASP A 219 -10.02 -4.71 13.25
C ASP A 219 -10.20 -4.88 11.74
N ALA A 220 -10.83 -3.91 11.06
CA ALA A 220 -10.95 -3.91 9.60
C ALA A 220 -9.58 -3.89 8.91
N SER A 221 -8.65 -3.04 9.39
CA SER A 221 -7.29 -2.96 8.86
C SER A 221 -6.52 -4.27 9.04
N LYS A 222 -6.67 -4.93 10.20
CA LYS A 222 -6.07 -6.24 10.46
C LYS A 222 -6.66 -7.29 9.53
N GLN A 223 -7.98 -7.39 9.44
CA GLN A 223 -8.66 -8.35 8.59
C GLN A 223 -8.25 -8.19 7.12
N PHE A 224 -8.19 -6.95 6.62
CA PHE A 224 -7.74 -6.67 5.25
C PHE A 224 -6.32 -7.16 5.00
N ARG A 225 -5.37 -6.91 5.92
CA ARG A 225 -3.99 -7.40 5.79
C ARG A 225 -3.93 -8.93 5.79
N ASP A 226 -4.69 -9.59 6.67
CA ASP A 226 -4.72 -11.04 6.77
C ASP A 226 -5.31 -11.68 5.49
N GLU A 227 -6.37 -11.10 4.94
CA GLU A 227 -7.00 -11.54 3.68
C GLU A 227 -6.09 -11.27 2.48
N GLN A 228 -5.43 -10.10 2.43
CA GLN A 228 -4.47 -9.78 1.39
C GLN A 228 -3.28 -10.75 1.41
N ALA A 229 -2.76 -11.10 2.58
CA ALA A 229 -1.67 -12.06 2.72
C ALA A 229 -2.05 -13.44 2.15
N LYS A 230 -3.29 -13.89 2.36
CA LYS A 230 -3.80 -15.15 1.77
C LYS A 230 -3.84 -15.09 0.24
N LEU A 231 -4.27 -13.97 -0.35
CA LEU A 231 -4.24 -13.76 -1.80
C LEU A 231 -2.81 -13.77 -2.37
N VAL A 232 -1.82 -13.35 -1.57
CA VAL A 232 -0.41 -13.40 -1.96
C VAL A 232 0.15 -14.83 -1.87
N ALA A 233 -0.23 -15.57 -0.83
CA ALA A 233 0.28 -16.90 -0.50
C ALA A 233 -0.35 -18.04 -1.31
N ALA A 234 -1.51 -17.85 -1.95
CA ALA A 234 -2.14 -18.83 -2.83
C ALA A 234 -1.41 -19.04 -4.19
N ARG A 235 -0.08 -18.99 -4.16
CA ARG A 235 0.84 -19.18 -5.29
C ARG A 235 1.39 -20.60 -5.31
#